data_AF-H0EP60-F1
#
_entry.id   AF-H0EP60-F1
#
_cell.length_a   1.000
_cell.length_b   1.000
_cell.length_c   1.000
_cell.angle_alpha   90.00
_cell.angle_beta   90.00
_cell.angle_gamma   90.00
#
_symmetry.space_group_name_H-M   'P 1'
#
loop_
_entity.id
_entity.type
_entity.pdbx_description
1 polymer ?
#
loop_
_entity_poly.entity_id
_entity_poly.type
_entity_poly.pdbx_seq_one_letter_code
_entity_poly.pdbx_strand_id
1 'polypeptide(L)'
;MPPRIPIASRSAASSSSVSTFAERKAHKDPYALAQSAQRKAVNLARQKVLQAERKQALGDPVRGITTPFVQSFDSVGGSAKVKAVEKDGVVVGLEPTIETDASLGYFLTPEELKKSLDHSYSLAEPFNLTSIQDPVERREIRTKYEDGHQRATVALTRITPRAGPDTGSSEVQIAILTAKIKVLADQLEKKGGNKDKVNKRNLRIMVHKRQKHLNYLRRKERGSDRWQNLISTLGLTEGTYKGEISL
;
A
#
# COMPACT_ATOMS: atom_id res chain seq x y z
N MET A 1 -41.03 79.06 -30.16
CA MET A 1 -41.38 77.76 -29.53
C MET A 1 -41.29 77.90 -28.03
N PRO A 2 -42.23 77.36 -27.24
CA PRO A 2 -42.09 77.31 -25.78
C PRO A 2 -41.14 76.17 -25.35
N PRO A 3 -40.45 76.29 -24.19
CA PRO A 3 -39.57 75.24 -23.67
C PRO A 3 -40.34 74.03 -23.14
N ARG A 4 -39.72 72.83 -23.24
CA ARG A 4 -40.29 71.59 -22.71
C ARG A 4 -40.24 71.56 -21.18
N ILE A 5 -41.37 71.19 -20.55
CA ILE A 5 -41.45 70.88 -19.11
C ILE A 5 -40.79 69.51 -18.87
N PRO A 6 -39.96 69.34 -17.83
CA PRO A 6 -39.40 68.03 -17.47
C PRO A 6 -40.49 67.16 -16.83
N ILE A 7 -40.58 65.90 -17.25
CA ILE A 7 -41.50 64.91 -16.67
C ILE A 7 -40.97 64.54 -15.28
N ALA A 8 -41.78 64.78 -14.25
CA ALA A 8 -41.42 64.40 -12.88
C ALA A 8 -41.20 62.88 -12.76
N SER A 9 -40.12 62.49 -12.09
CA SER A 9 -39.80 61.10 -11.80
C SER A 9 -40.93 60.46 -10.99
N ARG A 10 -41.41 59.29 -11.42
CA ARG A 10 -42.36 58.52 -10.62
C ARG A 10 -41.70 58.11 -9.31
N SER A 11 -42.42 58.34 -8.21
CA SER A 11 -42.06 57.98 -6.84
C SER A 11 -41.46 56.57 -6.74
N ALA A 12 -40.32 56.44 -6.06
CA ALA A 12 -39.80 55.15 -5.66
C ALA A 12 -40.77 54.50 -4.66
N ALA A 13 -41.28 53.32 -4.98
CA ALA A 13 -42.14 52.57 -4.08
C ALA A 13 -41.40 52.29 -2.77
N SER A 14 -42.01 52.65 -1.63
CA SER A 14 -41.45 52.36 -0.32
C SER A 14 -41.44 50.85 -0.07
N SER A 15 -40.24 50.26 -0.01
CA SER A 15 -40.06 48.88 0.41
C SER A 15 -40.34 48.77 1.91
N SER A 16 -41.55 48.36 2.28
CA SER A 16 -41.86 47.99 3.66
C SER A 16 -41.02 46.76 4.05
N SER A 17 -40.00 46.98 4.89
CA SER A 17 -39.12 45.94 5.39
C SER A 17 -39.86 45.06 6.40
N VAL A 18 -40.62 44.09 5.89
CA VAL A 18 -41.30 43.08 6.71
C VAL A 18 -40.24 42.22 7.39
N SER A 19 -39.96 42.49 8.66
CA SER A 19 -38.95 41.76 9.43
C SER A 19 -39.22 40.26 9.42
N THR A 20 -38.18 39.47 9.21
CA THR A 20 -38.32 38.01 9.10
C THR A 20 -38.75 37.40 10.44
N PHE A 21 -39.34 36.21 10.40
CA PHE A 21 -39.73 35.50 11.62
C PHE A 21 -38.52 35.21 12.54
N ALA A 22 -37.32 35.08 11.95
CA ALA A 22 -36.06 34.94 12.68
C ALA A 22 -35.69 36.23 13.43
N GLU A 23 -35.78 37.40 12.80
CA GLU A 23 -35.55 38.71 13.44
C GLU A 23 -36.54 38.98 14.57
N ARG A 24 -37.84 38.73 14.35
CA ARG A 24 -38.86 38.90 15.41
C ARG A 24 -38.63 37.97 16.59
N LYS A 25 -38.12 36.77 16.34
CA LYS A 25 -37.70 35.84 17.39
C LYS A 25 -36.43 36.31 18.11
N ALA A 26 -35.49 36.93 17.40
CA ALA A 26 -34.22 37.44 17.94
C ALA A 26 -34.42 38.55 19.00
N HIS A 27 -35.44 39.38 18.85
CA HIS A 27 -35.73 40.47 19.81
C HIS A 27 -36.58 40.06 21.02
N LYS A 28 -37.20 38.86 21.02
CA LYS A 28 -38.26 38.53 21.98
C LYS A 28 -37.77 38.04 23.35
N ASP A 29 -36.58 37.43 23.41
CA ASP A 29 -35.85 37.10 24.64
C ASP A 29 -34.35 36.95 24.34
N PRO A 30 -33.53 38.00 24.57
CA PRO A 30 -32.09 37.95 24.27
C PRO A 30 -31.33 36.95 25.15
N TYR A 31 -31.81 36.66 26.36
CA TYR A 31 -31.11 35.80 27.31
C TYR A 31 -31.31 34.31 27.00
N ALA A 32 -32.56 33.87 26.76
CA ALA A 32 -32.83 32.50 26.35
C ALA A 32 -32.18 32.18 24.99
N LEU A 33 -32.12 33.15 24.09
CA LEU A 33 -31.37 33.02 22.84
C LEU A 33 -29.87 32.82 23.10
N ALA A 34 -29.25 33.66 23.93
CA ALA A 34 -27.84 33.51 24.29
C ALA A 34 -27.54 32.15 24.95
N GLN A 35 -28.38 31.69 25.87
CA GLN A 35 -28.23 30.37 26.51
C GLN A 35 -28.41 29.22 25.49
N SER A 36 -29.37 29.33 24.56
CA SER A 36 -29.55 28.33 23.49
C SER A 36 -28.37 28.31 22.52
N ALA A 37 -27.79 29.48 22.22
CA ALA A 37 -26.61 29.63 21.38
C ALA A 37 -25.36 29.04 22.06
N GLN A 38 -25.18 29.23 23.37
CA GLN A 38 -24.13 28.59 24.16
C GLN A 38 -24.25 27.06 24.11
N ARG A 39 -25.44 26.49 24.39
CA ARG A 39 -25.68 25.03 24.31
C ARG A 39 -25.38 24.48 22.91
N LYS A 40 -25.81 25.20 21.85
CA LYS A 40 -25.50 24.86 20.45
C LYS A 40 -24.00 24.95 20.17
N ALA A 41 -23.31 25.98 20.65
CA ALA A 41 -21.88 26.17 20.47
C ALA A 41 -21.06 25.05 21.13
N VAL A 42 -21.41 24.63 22.35
CA VAL A 42 -20.79 23.49 23.03
C VAL A 42 -20.98 22.19 22.24
N ASN A 43 -22.20 21.91 21.76
CA ASN A 43 -22.47 20.74 20.93
C ASN A 43 -21.71 20.76 19.60
N LEU A 44 -21.64 21.92 18.94
CA LEU A 44 -20.86 22.10 17.71
C LEU A 44 -19.35 21.97 17.96
N ALA A 45 -18.83 22.44 19.10
CA ALA A 45 -17.44 22.26 19.48
C ALA A 45 -17.12 20.76 19.68
N ARG A 46 -17.95 20.04 20.45
CA ARG A 46 -17.81 18.58 20.65
C ARG A 46 -17.91 17.83 19.32
N GLN A 47 -18.83 18.21 18.44
CA GLN A 47 -18.98 17.61 17.12
C GLN A 47 -17.74 17.82 16.24
N LYS A 48 -17.13 19.01 16.28
CA LYS A 48 -15.87 19.31 15.56
C LYS A 48 -14.70 18.44 16.05
N VAL A 49 -14.57 18.23 17.36
CA VAL A 49 -13.54 17.33 17.94
C VAL A 49 -13.74 15.89 17.43
N LEU A 50 -14.95 15.34 17.59
CA LEU A 50 -15.27 13.98 17.10
C LEU A 50 -15.11 13.84 15.57
N GLN A 51 -15.35 14.91 14.80
CA GLN A 51 -15.11 14.92 13.35
C GLN A 51 -13.62 14.92 13.02
N ALA A 52 -12.79 15.63 13.79
CA ALA A 52 -11.34 15.63 13.61
C ALA A 52 -10.74 14.25 13.90
N GLU A 53 -11.12 13.63 15.03
CA GLU A 53 -10.73 12.26 15.40
C GLU A 53 -11.13 11.25 14.31
N ARG A 54 -12.39 11.29 13.85
CA ARG A 54 -12.87 10.42 12.77
C ARG A 54 -12.13 10.66 11.46
N LYS A 55 -11.81 11.90 11.11
CA LYS A 55 -11.05 12.23 9.90
C LYS A 55 -9.63 11.70 9.98
N GLN A 56 -8.99 11.76 11.15
CA GLN A 56 -7.66 11.20 11.38
C GLN A 56 -7.68 9.65 11.27
N ALA A 57 -8.67 9.00 11.89
CA ALA A 57 -8.86 7.55 11.79
C ALA A 57 -9.25 7.06 10.37
N LEU A 58 -9.89 7.91 9.56
CA LEU A 58 -10.28 7.58 8.18
C LEU A 58 -9.06 7.43 7.26
N GLY A 59 -7.93 8.08 7.58
CA GLY A 59 -6.68 8.01 6.82
C GLY A 59 -6.76 8.62 5.41
N ASP A 60 -5.72 8.36 4.60
CA ASP A 60 -5.71 8.70 3.17
C ASP A 60 -6.49 7.63 2.36
N PRO A 61 -7.46 7.99 1.51
CA PRO A 61 -8.14 7.02 0.63
C PRO A 61 -7.20 6.27 -0.33
N VAL A 62 -6.02 6.81 -0.67
CA VAL A 62 -5.03 6.15 -1.55
C VAL A 62 -4.08 5.25 -0.76
N ARG A 63 -3.37 5.80 0.23
CA ARG A 63 -2.30 5.10 0.97
C ARG A 63 -2.79 4.38 2.23
N GLY A 64 -3.94 4.75 2.79
CA GLY A 64 -4.41 4.25 4.10
C GLY A 64 -3.61 4.85 5.26
N ILE A 65 -3.30 4.02 6.26
CA ILE A 65 -2.29 4.29 7.30
C ILE A 65 -1.07 3.43 6.98
N THR A 66 0.10 4.04 6.81
CA THR A 66 1.32 3.31 6.44
C THR A 66 1.77 2.37 7.56
N THR A 67 1.87 1.07 7.26
CA THR A 67 2.38 0.02 8.17
C THR A 67 3.83 -0.35 7.86
N PRO A 68 4.56 -1.01 8.79
CA PRO A 68 5.91 -1.52 8.53
C PRO A 68 5.99 -2.45 7.31
N PHE A 69 4.96 -3.28 7.08
CA PHE A 69 4.87 -4.18 5.93
C PHE A 69 4.74 -3.41 4.59
N VAL A 70 3.98 -2.31 4.57
CA VAL A 70 3.88 -1.44 3.38
C VAL A 70 5.17 -0.65 3.15
N GLN A 71 5.92 -0.33 4.21
CA GLN A 71 7.27 0.25 4.10
C GLN A 71 8.29 -0.74 3.54
N SER A 72 8.23 -2.03 3.92
CA SER A 72 9.15 -3.04 3.39
C SER A 72 9.03 -3.30 1.88
N PHE A 73 7.98 -2.82 1.21
CA PHE A 73 7.92 -2.84 -0.26
C PHE A 73 9.03 -2.01 -0.93
N ASP A 74 9.55 -0.97 -0.26
CA ASP A 74 10.67 -0.18 -0.78
C ASP A 74 12.02 -0.91 -0.60
N SER A 75 12.10 -1.83 0.38
CA SER A 75 13.24 -2.69 0.66
C SER A 75 12.89 -4.15 0.33
N VAL A 76 12.61 -4.43 -0.96
CA VAL A 76 12.38 -5.79 -1.47
C VAL A 76 13.39 -6.78 -0.88
N GLY A 77 12.89 -7.87 -0.27
CA GLY A 77 13.68 -8.81 0.54
C GLY A 77 14.92 -9.31 -0.19
N GLY A 78 16.09 -8.75 0.18
CA GLY A 78 17.32 -8.81 -0.62
C GLY A 78 18.09 -7.49 -0.64
N SER A 79 17.42 -6.35 -0.45
CA SER A 79 18.10 -5.13 0.01
C SER A 79 18.46 -5.32 1.49
N ALA A 80 19.68 -5.81 1.74
CA ALA A 80 20.16 -6.10 3.07
C ALA A 80 20.01 -4.88 3.96
N LYS A 81 19.26 -5.01 5.07
CA LYS A 81 19.41 -4.07 6.19
C LYS A 81 20.79 -4.30 6.77
N VAL A 82 21.71 -3.45 6.38
CA VAL A 82 23.05 -3.43 6.94
C VAL A 82 23.00 -2.64 8.23
N LYS A 83 23.06 -3.33 9.37
CA LYS A 83 23.31 -2.66 10.64
C LYS A 83 24.78 -2.28 10.68
N ALA A 84 25.06 -0.99 10.83
CA ALA A 84 26.36 -0.54 11.31
C ALA A 84 26.50 -1.04 12.75
N VAL A 85 27.44 -1.96 12.97
CA VAL A 85 27.83 -2.39 14.31
C VAL A 85 28.83 -1.36 14.81
N GLU A 86 28.34 -0.40 15.59
CA GLU A 86 29.18 0.58 16.26
C GLU A 86 29.78 -0.03 17.53
N LYS A 87 31.11 0.03 17.65
CA LYS A 87 31.82 -0.07 18.93
C LYS A 87 32.59 1.23 19.11
N ASP A 88 32.47 1.85 20.28
CA ASP A 88 33.21 3.05 20.67
C ASP A 88 33.12 4.22 19.65
N GLY A 89 31.94 4.38 19.01
CA GLY A 89 31.68 5.43 18.01
C GLY A 89 32.31 5.20 16.64
N VAL A 90 32.92 4.03 16.40
CA VAL A 90 33.46 3.62 15.10
C VAL A 90 32.61 2.50 14.51
N VAL A 91 32.32 2.59 13.21
CA VAL A 91 31.62 1.51 12.47
C VAL A 91 32.61 0.37 12.24
N VAL A 92 32.53 -0.68 13.07
CA VAL A 92 33.46 -1.82 13.05
C VAL A 92 32.98 -2.93 12.10
N GLY A 93 31.70 -2.95 11.76
CA GLY A 93 31.13 -3.98 10.88
C GLY A 93 29.81 -3.59 10.23
N LEU A 94 29.52 -4.29 9.14
CA LEU A 94 28.33 -4.14 8.31
C LEU A 94 27.66 -5.52 8.23
N GLU A 95 26.84 -5.87 9.22
CA GLU A 95 26.21 -7.20 9.28
C GLU A 95 24.94 -7.24 8.43
N PRO A 96 24.83 -8.15 7.43
CA PRO A 96 23.60 -8.38 6.70
C PRO A 96 22.69 -9.31 7.52
N THR A 97 21.66 -8.76 8.15
CA THR A 97 20.53 -9.57 8.66
C THR A 97 19.76 -10.15 7.45
N ILE A 98 20.01 -11.42 7.14
CA ILE A 98 19.26 -12.19 6.15
C ILE A 98 18.09 -12.85 6.88
N GLU A 99 16.88 -12.31 6.70
CA GLU A 99 15.64 -12.99 7.09
C GLU A 99 15.48 -14.25 6.20
N THR A 100 15.12 -15.38 6.78
CA THR A 100 15.26 -16.74 6.19
C THR A 100 14.41 -17.02 4.96
N ASP A 101 13.47 -16.12 4.64
CA ASP A 101 12.42 -16.34 3.65
C ASP A 101 12.79 -15.73 2.29
N ALA A 102 14.08 -15.75 1.96
CA ALA A 102 14.63 -15.37 0.67
C ALA A 102 14.15 -16.33 -0.43
N SER A 103 12.92 -16.08 -0.91
CA SER A 103 12.36 -16.74 -2.08
C SER A 103 13.28 -16.49 -3.25
N LEU A 104 13.98 -17.54 -3.69
CA LEU A 104 14.54 -17.57 -5.03
C LEU A 104 13.36 -17.40 -5.99
N GLY A 105 13.64 -16.99 -7.21
CA GLY A 105 12.64 -17.16 -8.24
C GLY A 105 12.42 -18.66 -8.56
N TYR A 106 11.63 -18.95 -9.60
CA TYR A 106 10.80 -20.14 -9.83
C TYR A 106 9.73 -20.38 -8.74
N PHE A 107 9.72 -19.59 -7.65
CA PHE A 107 9.02 -19.93 -6.39
C PHE A 107 9.56 -21.25 -5.79
N LEU A 108 10.82 -21.58 -6.11
CA LEU A 108 11.57 -22.58 -5.38
C LEU A 108 12.06 -21.94 -4.08
N THR A 109 11.86 -22.64 -2.98
CA THR A 109 12.64 -22.38 -1.76
C THR A 109 14.10 -22.81 -1.99
N PRO A 110 15.07 -22.22 -1.27
CA PRO A 110 16.45 -22.71 -1.26
C PRO A 110 16.55 -24.20 -0.88
N GLU A 111 15.64 -24.70 -0.05
CA GLU A 111 15.58 -26.11 0.32
C GLU A 111 15.14 -27.05 -0.81
N GLU A 112 14.11 -26.68 -1.58
CA GLU A 112 13.63 -27.49 -2.71
C GLU A 112 14.68 -27.55 -3.83
N LEU A 113 15.36 -26.42 -4.08
CA LEU A 113 16.49 -26.38 -5.01
C LEU A 113 17.60 -27.33 -4.54
N LYS A 114 17.96 -27.28 -3.25
CA LYS A 114 18.95 -28.20 -2.67
C LYS A 114 18.54 -29.67 -2.79
N LYS A 115 17.33 -30.04 -2.37
CA LYS A 115 16.81 -31.42 -2.46
C LYS A 115 16.84 -31.98 -3.90
N SER A 116 16.53 -31.12 -4.88
CA SER A 116 16.60 -31.47 -6.31
C SER A 116 18.04 -31.69 -6.81
N LEU A 117 18.98 -30.84 -6.38
CA LEU A 117 20.40 -30.97 -6.69
C LEU A 117 21.01 -32.24 -6.06
N ASP A 118 20.70 -32.52 -4.79
CA ASP A 118 21.17 -33.70 -4.07
C ASP A 118 20.68 -35.01 -4.74
N HIS A 119 19.42 -35.03 -5.22
CA HIS A 119 18.86 -36.16 -5.98
C HIS A 119 19.50 -36.32 -7.37
N SER A 120 19.75 -35.20 -8.08
CA SER A 120 20.43 -35.22 -9.37
C SER A 120 21.89 -35.68 -9.26
N TYR A 121 22.57 -35.30 -8.18
CA TYR A 121 23.91 -35.77 -7.84
C TYR A 121 23.95 -37.29 -7.74
N SER A 122 23.13 -37.90 -6.88
CA SER A 122 23.13 -39.35 -6.65
C SER A 122 22.80 -40.18 -7.87
N LEU A 123 21.90 -39.72 -8.75
CA LEU A 123 21.59 -40.38 -10.02
C LEU A 123 22.70 -40.29 -11.07
N ALA A 124 23.53 -39.24 -11.00
CA ALA A 124 24.62 -39.01 -11.95
C ALA A 124 25.96 -39.61 -11.48
N GLU A 125 26.04 -40.22 -10.29
CA GLU A 125 27.28 -40.83 -9.80
C GLU A 125 27.77 -41.94 -10.76
N PRO A 126 29.07 -41.95 -11.14
CA PRO A 126 29.61 -42.95 -12.06
C PRO A 126 29.63 -44.35 -11.43
N PHE A 127 28.69 -45.20 -11.86
CA PHE A 127 28.43 -46.53 -11.31
C PHE A 127 29.65 -47.49 -11.28
N ASN A 128 30.58 -47.33 -12.21
CA ASN A 128 31.76 -48.21 -12.35
C ASN A 128 33.01 -47.74 -11.58
N LEU A 129 32.94 -46.64 -10.82
CA LEU A 129 34.12 -46.00 -10.21
C LEU A 129 34.88 -46.91 -9.25
N THR A 130 34.19 -47.84 -8.58
CA THR A 130 34.79 -48.86 -7.69
C THR A 130 35.48 -50.00 -8.43
N SER A 131 35.10 -50.27 -9.68
CA SER A 131 35.65 -51.35 -10.52
C SER A 131 36.95 -50.97 -11.24
N ILE A 132 37.25 -49.67 -11.33
CA ILE A 132 38.48 -49.14 -11.96
C ILE A 132 39.67 -49.42 -11.04
N GLN A 133 40.59 -50.27 -11.48
CA GLN A 133 41.76 -50.67 -10.66
C GLN A 133 42.73 -49.51 -10.44
N ASP A 134 42.92 -48.64 -11.44
CA ASP A 134 43.89 -47.56 -11.37
C ASP A 134 43.44 -46.39 -10.48
N PRO A 135 44.20 -46.03 -9.43
CA PRO A 135 43.79 -45.00 -8.47
C PRO A 135 43.88 -43.58 -9.04
N VAL A 136 44.66 -43.37 -10.10
CA VAL A 136 44.79 -42.07 -10.77
C VAL A 136 43.56 -41.81 -11.66
N GLU A 137 43.23 -42.75 -12.54
CA GLU A 137 42.05 -42.69 -13.41
C GLU A 137 40.76 -42.53 -12.58
N ARG A 138 40.63 -43.31 -11.51
CA ARG A 138 39.50 -43.20 -10.55
C ARG A 138 39.36 -41.78 -9.98
N ARG A 139 40.47 -41.12 -9.64
CA ARG A 139 40.46 -39.72 -9.13
C ARG A 139 40.07 -38.73 -10.22
N GLU A 140 40.61 -38.87 -11.42
CA GLU A 140 40.29 -37.99 -12.54
C GLU A 140 38.81 -38.03 -12.95
N ILE A 141 38.20 -39.21 -12.96
CA ILE A 141 36.78 -39.36 -13.26
C ILE A 141 35.95 -38.70 -12.14
N ARG A 142 36.36 -38.86 -10.87
CA ARG A 142 35.70 -38.22 -9.74
C ARG A 142 35.77 -36.69 -9.81
N THR A 143 36.93 -36.10 -10.09
CA THR A 143 37.07 -34.64 -10.19
C THR A 143 36.30 -34.07 -11.38
N LYS A 144 36.32 -34.74 -12.55
CA LYS A 144 35.53 -34.33 -13.73
C LYS A 144 34.02 -34.32 -13.45
N TYR A 145 33.54 -35.31 -12.67
CA TYR A 145 32.14 -35.39 -12.23
C TYR A 145 31.78 -34.28 -11.22
N GLU A 146 32.63 -34.06 -10.21
CA GLU A 146 32.43 -33.00 -9.20
C GLU A 146 32.44 -31.59 -9.84
N ASP A 147 33.38 -31.31 -10.75
CA ASP A 147 33.42 -30.10 -11.58
C ASP A 147 32.13 -29.88 -12.39
N GLY A 148 31.61 -30.96 -13.00
CA GLY A 148 30.38 -30.92 -13.79
C GLY A 148 29.17 -30.55 -12.93
N HIS A 149 29.05 -31.16 -11.75
CA HIS A 149 27.99 -30.84 -10.80
C HIS A 149 28.11 -29.40 -10.26
N GLN A 150 29.32 -28.96 -9.89
CA GLN A 150 29.56 -27.58 -9.45
C GLN A 150 29.19 -26.53 -10.51
N ARG A 151 29.44 -26.81 -11.80
CA ARG A 151 28.99 -25.93 -12.89
C ARG A 151 27.47 -25.90 -13.02
N ALA A 152 26.80 -27.04 -12.87
CA ALA A 152 25.34 -27.14 -12.95
C ALA A 152 24.63 -26.43 -11.78
N THR A 153 25.10 -26.59 -10.55
CA THR A 153 24.55 -25.90 -9.36
C THR A 153 24.68 -24.38 -9.49
N VAL A 154 25.84 -23.89 -9.92
CA VAL A 154 26.12 -22.46 -10.17
C VAL A 154 25.29 -21.90 -11.34
N ALA A 155 24.92 -22.72 -12.33
CA ALA A 155 24.01 -22.30 -13.40
C ALA A 155 22.55 -22.23 -12.92
N LEU A 156 22.05 -23.28 -12.25
CA LEU A 156 20.65 -23.37 -11.82
C LEU A 156 20.29 -22.30 -10.79
N THR A 157 21.18 -22.02 -9.82
CA THR A 157 21.02 -20.93 -8.85
C THR A 157 20.89 -19.53 -9.49
N ARG A 158 21.38 -19.35 -10.73
CA ARG A 158 21.23 -18.08 -11.49
C ARG A 158 19.95 -18.03 -12.33
N ILE A 159 19.35 -19.17 -12.65
CA ILE A 159 18.35 -19.29 -13.74
C ILE A 159 16.89 -19.15 -13.27
N THR A 160 16.58 -19.29 -11.97
CA THR A 160 15.20 -19.53 -11.48
C THR A 160 14.36 -18.25 -11.19
N PRO A 161 13.43 -17.74 -12.08
CA PRO A 161 12.12 -16.99 -11.77
C PRO A 161 10.73 -17.46 -12.38
N ARG A 162 9.64 -17.69 -11.57
CA ARG A 162 8.24 -18.28 -11.84
C ARG A 162 8.04 -19.84 -11.85
N ALA A 163 6.95 -20.51 -11.38
CA ALA A 163 5.74 -20.24 -10.54
C ALA A 163 4.94 -21.55 -10.22
N GLY A 164 4.10 -21.69 -9.16
CA GLY A 164 3.77 -20.71 -8.09
C GLY A 164 2.58 -21.06 -7.12
N PRO A 165 2.39 -20.23 -6.06
CA PRO A 165 1.32 -20.29 -5.04
C PRO A 165 0.02 -19.57 -5.48
N ASP A 166 -0.95 -19.41 -4.57
CA ASP A 166 -2.23 -18.72 -4.83
C ASP A 166 -2.03 -17.27 -5.32
N THR A 167 -2.30 -17.05 -6.61
CA THR A 167 -2.32 -15.73 -7.27
C THR A 167 -3.75 -15.21 -7.50
N GLY A 168 -4.77 -16.02 -7.19
CA GLY A 168 -6.17 -15.79 -7.51
C GLY A 168 -6.98 -15.16 -6.37
N SER A 169 -6.58 -15.34 -5.11
CA SER A 169 -7.25 -14.73 -3.96
C SER A 169 -7.40 -13.21 -4.10
N SER A 170 -8.56 -12.70 -3.69
CA SER A 170 -8.82 -11.25 -3.61
C SER A 170 -7.81 -10.54 -2.71
N GLU A 171 -7.27 -11.21 -1.69
CA GLU A 171 -6.27 -10.66 -0.77
C GLU A 171 -4.94 -10.39 -1.44
N VAL A 172 -4.44 -11.38 -2.18
CA VAL A 172 -3.19 -11.29 -2.94
C VAL A 172 -3.33 -10.21 -4.01
N GLN A 173 -4.50 -10.13 -4.65
CA GLN A 173 -4.81 -9.05 -5.60
C GLN A 173 -4.86 -7.67 -4.93
N ILE A 174 -5.40 -7.55 -3.71
CA ILE A 174 -5.39 -6.30 -2.91
C ILE A 174 -3.96 -5.92 -2.51
N ALA A 175 -3.13 -6.86 -2.06
CA ALA A 175 -1.72 -6.62 -1.71
C ALA A 175 -0.90 -6.14 -2.92
N ILE A 176 -1.01 -6.84 -4.06
CA ILE A 176 -0.37 -6.46 -5.33
C ILE A 176 -0.83 -5.08 -5.78
N LEU A 177 -2.13 -4.78 -5.67
CA LEU A 177 -2.65 -3.45 -6.00
C LEU A 177 -2.12 -2.38 -5.05
N THR A 178 -2.01 -2.65 -3.74
CA THR A 178 -1.46 -1.70 -2.76
C THR A 178 0.02 -1.39 -3.05
N ALA A 179 0.84 -2.39 -3.36
CA ALA A 179 2.23 -2.15 -3.78
C ALA A 179 2.31 -1.28 -5.06
N LYS A 180 1.50 -1.59 -6.09
CA LYS A 180 1.45 -0.81 -7.34
C LYS A 180 0.93 0.62 -7.14
N ILE A 181 -0.07 0.79 -6.28
CA ILE A 181 -0.64 2.10 -5.90
C ILE A 181 0.42 2.95 -5.21
N LYS A 182 1.16 2.38 -4.25
CA LYS A 182 2.27 3.06 -3.56
C LYS A 182 3.34 3.54 -4.55
N VAL A 183 3.89 2.64 -5.37
CA VAL A 183 4.94 2.98 -6.36
C VAL A 183 4.46 4.09 -7.32
N LEU A 184 3.21 4.03 -7.78
CA LEU A 184 2.69 5.04 -8.71
C LEU A 184 2.37 6.37 -8.02
N ALA A 185 1.89 6.37 -6.78
CA ALA A 185 1.68 7.57 -5.98
C ALA A 185 3.01 8.27 -5.68
N ASP A 186 4.01 7.51 -5.22
CA ASP A 186 5.38 8.00 -4.97
C ASP A 186 6.00 8.58 -6.26
N GLN A 187 5.72 7.99 -7.44
CA GLN A 187 6.18 8.53 -8.72
C GLN A 187 5.44 9.82 -9.16
N LEU A 188 4.16 9.97 -8.81
CA LEU A 188 3.37 11.17 -9.15
C LEU A 188 3.67 12.37 -8.24
N GLU A 189 4.14 12.12 -7.02
CA GLU A 189 4.60 13.16 -6.07
C GLU A 189 5.99 13.72 -6.41
N LYS A 190 6.84 12.95 -7.11
CA LYS A 190 8.14 13.43 -7.59
C LYS A 190 8.00 14.63 -8.54
N LYS A 191 9.04 15.46 -8.58
CA LYS A 191 9.14 16.65 -9.44
C LYS A 191 8.85 16.30 -10.91
N GLY A 192 7.75 16.83 -11.43
CA GLY A 192 7.27 16.61 -12.80
C GLY A 192 6.11 15.61 -12.93
N GLY A 193 5.90 14.72 -11.95
CA GLY A 193 4.78 13.76 -11.94
C GLY A 193 3.39 14.42 -11.94
N ASN A 194 3.31 15.67 -11.45
CA ASN A 194 2.08 16.47 -11.50
C ASN A 194 1.54 16.74 -12.92
N LYS A 195 2.39 16.70 -13.96
CA LYS A 195 2.00 16.85 -15.37
C LYS A 195 1.46 15.55 -15.99
N ASP A 196 1.71 14.40 -15.39
CA ASP A 196 1.33 13.09 -15.94
C ASP A 196 -0.15 12.78 -15.68
N LYS A 197 -1.00 13.22 -16.63
CA LYS A 197 -2.44 12.99 -16.61
C LYS A 197 -2.82 11.51 -16.80
N VAL A 198 -2.00 10.75 -17.51
CA VAL A 198 -2.28 9.33 -17.82
C VAL A 198 -2.07 8.49 -16.58
N ASN A 199 -0.96 8.67 -15.87
CA ASN A 199 -0.69 7.92 -14.64
C ASN A 199 -1.59 8.35 -13.48
N LYS A 200 -2.06 9.60 -13.42
CA LYS A 200 -3.17 9.99 -12.51
C LYS A 200 -4.45 9.17 -12.75
N ARG A 201 -4.85 8.98 -14.02
CA ARG A 201 -5.97 8.10 -14.38
C ARG A 201 -5.70 6.65 -14.01
N ASN A 202 -4.49 6.14 -14.25
CA ASN A 202 -4.10 4.77 -13.90
C ASN A 202 -4.13 4.53 -12.39
N LEU A 203 -3.65 5.48 -11.58
CA LEU A 203 -3.73 5.43 -10.12
C LEU A 203 -5.19 5.33 -9.66
N ARG A 204 -6.07 6.21 -10.17
CA ARG A 204 -7.50 6.19 -9.85
C ARG A 204 -8.15 4.84 -10.19
N ILE A 205 -7.84 4.28 -11.36
CA ILE A 205 -8.33 2.95 -11.79
C ILE A 205 -7.85 1.84 -10.85
N MET A 206 -6.58 1.87 -10.41
CA MET A 206 -6.05 0.87 -9.48
C MET A 206 -6.68 0.98 -8.09
N VAL A 207 -6.87 2.20 -7.57
CA VAL A 207 -7.54 2.45 -6.28
C VAL A 207 -8.99 1.95 -6.32
N HIS A 208 -9.76 2.30 -7.36
CA HIS A 208 -11.13 1.81 -7.56
C HIS A 208 -11.19 0.28 -7.77
N LYS A 209 -10.20 -0.32 -8.42
CA LYS A 209 -10.09 -1.78 -8.53
C LYS A 209 -9.84 -2.42 -7.16
N ARG A 210 -8.93 -1.89 -6.35
CA ARG A 210 -8.66 -2.35 -4.97
C ARG A 210 -9.92 -2.24 -4.10
N GLN A 211 -10.64 -1.12 -4.18
CA GLN A 211 -11.93 -0.92 -3.51
C GLN A 211 -12.96 -1.99 -3.90
N LYS A 212 -13.06 -2.38 -5.17
CA LYS A 212 -13.95 -3.48 -5.60
C LYS A 212 -13.58 -4.82 -4.97
N HIS A 213 -12.28 -5.17 -4.92
CA HIS A 213 -11.82 -6.39 -4.26
C HIS A 213 -12.07 -6.36 -2.74
N LEU A 214 -11.81 -5.23 -2.07
CA LEU A 214 -12.09 -5.05 -0.64
C LEU A 214 -13.59 -5.20 -0.33
N ASN A 215 -14.46 -4.58 -1.14
CA ASN A 215 -15.91 -4.69 -0.96
C ASN A 215 -16.45 -6.10 -1.27
N TYR A 216 -15.84 -6.83 -2.21
CA TYR A 216 -16.13 -8.25 -2.42
C TYR A 216 -15.71 -9.10 -1.21
N LEU A 217 -14.45 -8.98 -0.77
CA LEU A 217 -13.87 -9.75 0.33
C LEU A 217 -14.65 -9.49 1.63
N ARG A 218 -14.91 -8.23 1.99
CA ARG A 218 -15.70 -7.85 3.17
C ARG A 218 -17.09 -8.47 3.19
N ARG A 219 -17.76 -8.54 2.04
CA ARG A 219 -19.10 -9.16 1.89
C ARG A 219 -19.04 -10.68 2.03
N LYS A 220 -17.97 -11.32 1.56
CA LYS A 220 -17.79 -12.78 1.58
C LYS A 220 -17.33 -13.28 2.96
N GLU A 221 -16.36 -12.61 3.56
CA GLU A 221 -15.70 -12.96 4.82
C GLU A 221 -16.43 -12.44 6.07
N ARG A 222 -17.29 -11.42 5.92
CA ARG A 222 -18.10 -10.80 6.99
C ARG A 222 -17.34 -10.30 8.23
N GLY A 223 -16.01 -10.17 8.15
CA GLY A 223 -15.15 -9.73 9.26
C GLY A 223 -14.37 -10.86 9.94
N SER A 224 -14.24 -12.03 9.32
CA SER A 224 -13.34 -13.11 9.75
C SER A 224 -11.90 -12.61 9.96
N ASP A 225 -11.11 -13.35 10.73
CA ASP A 225 -9.70 -13.04 11.06
C ASP A 225 -8.87 -12.79 9.80
N ARG A 226 -9.17 -13.52 8.71
CA ARG A 226 -8.61 -13.33 7.38
C ARG A 226 -8.73 -11.88 6.89
N TRP A 227 -9.92 -11.30 6.96
CA TRP A 227 -10.16 -9.89 6.64
C TRP A 227 -9.41 -8.96 7.61
N GLN A 228 -9.43 -9.25 8.90
CA GLN A 228 -8.78 -8.41 9.91
C GLN A 228 -7.25 -8.37 9.73
N ASN A 229 -6.63 -9.51 9.45
CA ASN A 229 -5.21 -9.68 9.18
C ASN A 229 -4.78 -8.93 7.92
N LEU A 230 -5.57 -8.99 6.84
CA LEU A 230 -5.29 -8.18 5.64
C LEU A 230 -5.32 -6.68 5.94
N ILE A 231 -6.36 -6.23 6.66
CA ILE A 231 -6.57 -4.81 6.96
C ILE A 231 -5.48 -4.27 7.88
N SER A 232 -5.10 -5.02 8.93
CA SER A 232 -4.04 -4.64 9.85
C SER A 232 -2.64 -4.67 9.21
N THR A 233 -2.35 -5.69 8.40
CA THR A 233 -1.05 -5.82 7.71
C THR A 233 -0.84 -4.73 6.66
N LEU A 234 -1.85 -4.47 5.82
CA LEU A 234 -1.77 -3.47 4.74
C LEU A 234 -2.16 -2.05 5.16
N GLY A 235 -2.66 -1.84 6.39
CA GLY A 235 -3.03 -0.52 6.89
C GLY A 235 -4.25 0.12 6.22
N LEU A 236 -5.17 -0.70 5.70
CA LEU A 236 -6.27 -0.24 4.85
C LEU A 236 -7.46 0.26 5.67
N THR A 237 -7.56 1.57 5.85
CA THR A 237 -8.64 2.22 6.60
C THR A 237 -9.98 2.20 5.86
N GLU A 238 -11.05 2.54 6.58
CA GLU A 238 -12.40 2.64 6.00
C GLU A 238 -12.48 3.60 4.80
N GLY A 239 -11.65 4.66 4.77
CA GLY A 239 -11.57 5.61 3.65
C GLY A 239 -11.06 5.00 2.35
N THR A 240 -10.37 3.85 2.41
CA THR A 240 -9.85 3.15 1.22
C THR A 240 -10.87 2.25 0.52
N TYR A 241 -12.07 2.03 1.11
CA TYR A 241 -13.10 1.18 0.51
C TYR A 241 -14.57 1.59 0.75
N LYS A 242 -14.90 2.33 1.81
CA LYS A 242 -16.25 2.85 2.04
C LYS A 242 -16.47 4.18 1.31
N GLY A 243 -17.66 4.35 0.73
CA GLY A 243 -18.04 5.58 0.03
C GLY A 243 -17.39 5.71 -1.35
N GLU A 244 -17.44 6.91 -1.90
CA GLU A 244 -16.84 7.25 -3.19
C GLU A 244 -15.42 7.82 -3.00
N ILE A 245 -14.44 7.27 -3.71
CA ILE A 245 -13.06 7.76 -3.69
C ILE A 245 -12.86 8.72 -4.87
N SER A 246 -12.77 10.02 -4.57
CA SER A 246 -12.45 11.08 -5.52
C SER A 246 -10.98 11.51 -5.38
N LEU A 247 -10.27 11.62 -6.52
CA LEU A 247 -8.83 11.91 -6.66
C LEU A 247 -8.59 12.86 -7.83
#